data_AF-A0A843DPP8-F1
#
_entry.id   AF-A0A843DPP8-F1
#
_cell.length_a   1.000
_cell.length_b   1.000
_cell.length_c   1.000
_cell.angle_alpha   90.00
_cell.angle_beta   90.00
_cell.angle_gamma   90.00
#
_symmetry.space_group_name_H-M   'P 1'
#
loop_
_entity.id
_entity.type
_entity.pdbx_description
1 polymer ?
#
loop_
_entity_poly.entity_id
_entity_poly.type
_entity_poly.pdbx_seq_one_letter_code
_entity_poly.pdbx_strand_id
1 'polypeptide(L)'
;MLLCFAASWPFNIHKSWVSRTAVGKSIAFEVIIEIGYCFGIAAHAVNGDFNYVLAFYFLDICLVATDMLLYFRNRKLDRERESRLKSIKY
;
A
#
# COMPACT_ATOMS: atom_id res chain seq x y z
N MET A 1 16.85 -5.59 -3.44
CA MET A 1 15.42 -5.88 -3.16
C MET A 1 14.60 -4.60 -3.11
N LEU A 2 14.89 -3.68 -2.19
CA LEU A 2 14.10 -2.46 -1.96
C LEU A 2 13.85 -1.63 -3.22
N LEU A 3 14.85 -1.37 -4.06
CA LEU A 3 14.64 -0.61 -5.30
C LEU A 3 13.61 -1.26 -6.26
N CYS A 4 13.72 -2.56 -6.53
CA CYS A 4 12.77 -3.26 -7.40
C CYS A 4 11.38 -3.34 -6.76
N PHE A 5 11.33 -3.39 -5.42
CA PHE A 5 10.10 -3.40 -4.68
C PHE A 5 9.42 -2.02 -4.70
N ALA A 6 10.18 -0.94 -4.49
CA ALA A 6 9.77 0.45 -4.72
C ALA A 6 9.23 0.65 -6.12
N ALA A 7 9.89 0.09 -7.14
CA ALA A 7 9.42 0.14 -8.52
C ALA A 7 8.10 -0.61 -8.75
N SER A 8 7.74 -1.59 -7.92
CA SER A 8 6.47 -2.33 -8.05
C SER A 8 5.25 -1.53 -7.59
N TRP A 9 5.43 -0.61 -6.64
CA TRP A 9 4.33 0.18 -6.08
C TRP A 9 3.69 1.17 -7.06
N PRO A 10 4.41 1.92 -7.92
CA PRO A 10 3.79 2.75 -8.96
C PRO A 10 2.80 1.97 -9.83
N PHE A 11 3.11 0.73 -10.19
CA PHE A 11 2.18 -0.13 -10.95
C PHE A 11 0.95 -0.53 -10.11
N ASN A 12 1.16 -0.86 -8.83
CA ASN A 12 0.06 -1.22 -7.92
C ASN A 12 -0.86 -0.02 -7.65
N ILE A 13 -0.29 1.16 -7.37
CA ILE A 13 -0.98 2.44 -7.20
C ILE A 13 -1.77 2.80 -8.46
N HIS A 14 -1.14 2.73 -9.63
CA HIS A 14 -1.81 3.00 -10.90
C HIS A 14 -3.01 2.07 -11.10
N LYS A 15 -2.83 0.77 -10.84
CA LYS A 15 -3.91 -0.22 -10.91
C LYS A 15 -5.03 0.11 -9.91
N SER A 16 -4.71 0.43 -8.64
CA SER A 16 -5.68 0.87 -7.63
C SER A 16 -6.44 2.11 -8.07
N TRP A 17 -5.73 3.07 -8.66
CA TRP A 17 -6.31 4.33 -9.08
C TRP A 17 -7.34 4.12 -10.18
N VAL A 18 -6.97 3.38 -11.23
CA VAL A 18 -7.78 3.15 -12.44
C VAL A 18 -8.90 2.15 -12.22
N SER A 19 -8.64 1.04 -11.52
CA SER A 19 -9.66 -0.02 -11.31
C SER A 19 -10.82 0.46 -10.43
N ARG A 20 -10.55 1.43 -9.54
CA ARG A 20 -11.52 1.97 -8.57
C ARG A 20 -12.26 0.85 -7.81
N THR A 21 -11.55 -0.22 -7.48
CA THR A 21 -12.04 -1.34 -6.66
C THR A 21 -10.90 -1.87 -5.79
N ALA A 22 -11.25 -2.40 -4.62
CA ALA A 22 -10.36 -3.02 -3.66
C ALA A 22 -10.46 -4.57 -3.69
N VAL A 23 -11.30 -5.13 -4.57
CA VAL A 23 -11.48 -6.58 -4.70
C VAL A 23 -10.16 -7.24 -5.13
N GLY A 24 -9.78 -8.31 -4.44
CA GLY A 24 -8.55 -9.07 -4.69
C GLY A 24 -7.29 -8.43 -4.10
N LYS A 25 -7.40 -7.29 -3.41
CA LYS A 25 -6.28 -6.62 -2.76
C LYS A 25 -6.17 -6.97 -1.27
N SER A 26 -4.96 -7.28 -0.81
CA SER A 26 -4.71 -7.68 0.58
C SER A 26 -4.13 -6.52 1.41
N ILE A 27 -4.99 -5.83 2.15
CA ILE A 27 -4.58 -4.77 3.07
C ILE A 27 -3.65 -5.28 4.18
N ALA A 28 -3.84 -6.52 4.62
CA ALA A 28 -2.99 -7.13 5.65
C ALA A 28 -1.54 -7.28 5.16
N PHE A 29 -1.34 -7.60 3.88
CA PHE A 29 -0.01 -7.70 3.29
C PHE A 29 0.72 -6.34 3.30
N GLU A 30 0.02 -5.27 2.90
CA GLU A 30 0.55 -3.90 2.94
C GLU A 30 0.96 -3.47 4.35
N VAL A 31 0.12 -3.75 5.36
CA VAL A 31 0.42 -3.44 6.76
C VAL A 31 1.64 -4.22 7.27
N ILE A 32 1.73 -5.52 6.95
CA ILE A 32 2.89 -6.34 7.36
C ILE A 32 4.18 -5.80 6.74
N ILE A 33 4.13 -5.35 5.49
CA ILE A 33 5.28 -4.74 4.81
C ILE A 33 5.69 -3.42 5.46
N GLU A 34 4.75 -2.53 5.76
CA GLU A 34 5.04 -1.27 6.48
C GLU A 34 5.73 -1.55 7.83
N ILE A 35 5.21 -2.51 8.61
CA ILE A 35 5.82 -2.91 9.88
C ILE A 35 7.26 -3.42 9.66
N GLY A 36 7.46 -4.24 8.62
CA GLY A 36 8.78 -4.72 8.24
C GLY A 36 9.76 -3.58 7.93
N TYR A 37 9.30 -2.53 7.25
CA TYR A 37 10.12 -1.35 6.98
C TYR A 37 10.47 -0.55 8.22
N CYS A 38 9.53 -0.39 9.15
CA CYS A 38 9.81 0.24 10.44
C CYS A 38 10.89 -0.51 11.20
N PHE A 39 10.85 -1.85 11.21
CA PHE A 39 11.91 -2.66 11.83
C PHE A 39 13.25 -2.57 11.09
N GLY A 40 13.25 -2.52 9.76
CA GLY A 40 14.47 -2.32 8.98
C GLY A 40 15.14 -0.98 9.27
N ILE A 41 14.36 0.11 9.33
CA ILE A 41 14.85 1.43 9.71
C ILE A 41 15.37 1.42 11.16
N ALA A 42 14.64 0.80 12.09
CA ALA A 42 15.07 0.71 13.49
C ALA A 42 16.40 -0.04 13.65
N ALA A 43 16.60 -1.13 12.89
CA ALA A 43 17.87 -1.85 12.89
C ALA A 43 19.03 -0.97 12.42
N HIS A 44 18.84 -0.19 11.35
CA HIS A 44 19.84 0.77 10.88
C HIS A 44 20.13 1.87 11.91
N ALA A 45 19.09 2.37 12.58
CA ALA A 45 19.24 3.37 13.63
C ALA A 45 20.05 2.86 14.83
N VAL A 46 19.84 1.59 15.23
CA VAL A 46 20.58 0.96 16.33
C VAL A 46 22.04 0.67 15.95
N ASN A 47 22.29 0.27 14.70
CA ASN A 47 23.64 -0.05 14.23
C ASN A 47 24.45 1.19 13.79
N GLY A 48 23.79 2.34 13.64
CA GLY A 48 24.43 3.60 13.23
C GLY A 48 24.85 3.66 11.76
N ASP A 49 24.38 2.75 10.91
CA ASP A 49 24.81 2.59 9.52
C ASP A 49 23.89 3.32 8.53
N PHE A 50 23.77 4.63 8.72
CA PHE A 50 22.98 5.49 7.85
C PHE A 50 23.59 5.59 6.45
N ASN A 51 23.00 4.89 5.49
CA ASN A 51 23.43 4.88 4.10
C ASN A 51 22.24 5.11 3.16
N TYR A 52 22.51 5.17 1.84
CA TYR A 52 21.49 5.47 0.83
C TYR A 52 20.33 4.48 0.79
N VAL A 53 20.46 3.28 1.39
CA VAL A 53 19.40 2.27 1.44
C VAL A 53 18.22 2.75 2.28
N LEU A 54 18.45 3.55 3.33
CA LEU A 54 17.38 4.14 4.13
C LEU A 54 16.44 5.03 3.31
N ALA A 55 16.96 5.72 2.28
CA ALA A 55 16.12 6.50 1.38
C ALA A 55 15.09 5.62 0.66
N PHE A 56 15.45 4.39 0.31
CA PHE A 56 14.52 3.43 -0.30
C PHE A 56 13.50 2.89 0.70
N TYR A 57 13.85 2.71 1.97
CA TYR A 57 12.86 2.36 3.01
C TYR A 57 11.79 3.44 3.16
N PHE A 58 12.20 4.72 3.25
CA PHE A 58 11.25 5.82 3.36
C PHE A 58 10.40 5.96 2.10
N LEU A 59 11.01 5.80 0.92
CA LEU A 59 10.29 5.82 -0.36
C LEU A 59 9.24 4.70 -0.40
N ASP A 60 9.62 3.48 -0.04
CA ASP A 60 8.71 2.34 0.01
C ASP A 60 7.55 2.59 0.97
N ILE A 61 7.79 3.05 2.20
CA ILE A 61 6.73 3.39 3.17
C ILE A 61 5.76 4.40 2.56
N CYS A 62 6.25 5.50 1.96
CA CYS A 62 5.39 6.51 1.34
C CYS A 62 4.54 5.94 0.19
N LEU A 63 5.12 5.05 -0.62
CA LEU A 63 4.42 4.42 -1.74
C LEU A 63 3.35 3.42 -1.25
N VAL A 64 3.68 2.57 -0.29
CA VAL A 64 2.74 1.63 0.33
C VAL A 64 1.58 2.39 0.98
N ALA A 65 1.89 3.40 1.79
CA ALA A 65 0.89 4.24 2.46
C ALA A 65 -0.06 4.90 1.45
N THR A 66 0.47 5.39 0.32
CA THR A 66 -0.34 5.98 -0.75
C THR A 66 -1.33 4.96 -1.33
N ASP A 67 -0.85 3.76 -1.61
CA ASP A 67 -1.68 2.67 -2.12
C ASP A 67 -2.72 2.20 -1.09
N MET A 68 -2.36 2.23 0.19
CA MET A 68 -3.24 1.91 1.32
C MET A 68 -4.40 2.92 1.43
N LEU A 69 -4.13 4.22 1.24
CA LEU A 69 -5.18 5.23 1.15
C LEU A 69 -6.14 4.98 -0.03
N LEU A 70 -5.60 4.55 -1.17
CA LEU A 70 -6.43 4.16 -2.33
C LEU A 70 -7.25 2.90 -2.05
N TYR A 71 -6.74 1.94 -1.27
CA TYR A 71 -7.51 0.78 -0.82
C TYR A 71 -8.75 1.24 -0.04
N PHE A 72 -8.61 2.12 0.96
CA PHE A 72 -9.75 2.59 1.75
C PHE A 72 -10.77 3.36 0.90
N ARG A 73 -10.29 4.23 -0.01
CA ARG A 73 -11.13 4.92 -0.99
C ARG A 73 -11.92 3.93 -1.83
N ASN A 74 -11.24 2.96 -2.42
CA ASN A 74 -11.87 2.00 -3.31
C ASN A 74 -12.82 1.06 -2.58
N ARG A 75 -12.51 0.67 -1.34
CA ARG A 75 -13.43 -0.14 -0.55
C ARG A 75 -14.71 0.62 -0.19
N LYS A 76 -14.64 1.94 0.00
CA LYS A 76 -15.85 2.77 0.10
C LYS A 76 -16.68 2.73 -1.19
N LEU A 77 -16.04 2.88 -2.37
CA LEU A 77 -16.73 2.79 -3.66
C LEU A 77 -17.37 1.41 -3.88
N ASP A 78 -16.69 0.32 -3.49
CA ASP A 78 -17.24 -1.03 -3.59
C ASP A 78 -18.48 -1.21 -2.71
N ARG A 79 -18.50 -0.66 -1.48
CA ARG A 79 -19.69 -0.65 -0.60
C ARG A 79 -20.88 0.02 -1.27
N GLU A 80 -20.66 1.20 -1.87
CA GLU A 80 -21.70 1.97 -2.51
C GLU A 80 -22.27 1.25 -3.74
N ARG A 81 -21.43 0.52 -4.49
CA ARG A 81 -21.88 -0.34 -5.60
C ARG A 81 -22.71 -1.51 -5.07
N GLU A 82 -22.23 -2.20 -4.04
CA GLU A 82 -22.94 -3.31 -3.39
C GLU A 82 -24.32 -2.87 -2.87
N SER A 83 -24.43 -1.71 -2.23
CA SER A 83 -25.70 -1.20 -1.70
C SER A 83 -26.69 -0.84 -2.82
N ARG A 84 -26.20 -0.20 -3.91
CA ARG A 84 -27.02 0.13 -5.09
C ARG A 84 -27.54 -1.12 -5.80
N LEU A 85 -26.71 -2.15 -5.91
CA LEU A 85 -27.12 -3.44 -6.49
C LEU A 85 -28.19 -4.12 -5.64
N LYS A 86 -28.11 -4.01 -4.31
CA LYS A 86 -29.17 -4.51 -3.41
C LYS A 86 -30.47 -3.72 -3.57
N SER A 87 -30.43 -2.39 -3.67
CA SER A 87 -31.65 -1.57 -3.80
C SER A 87 -32.39 -1.71 -5.14
N ILE A 88 -31.78 -2.30 -6.16
CA ILE A 88 -32.45 -2.60 -7.45
C ILE A 88 -33.11 -3.98 -7.40
N LYS A 89 -32.61 -4.88 -6.55
CA LYS A 89 -33.08 -6.27 -6.45
C LYS A 89 -34.26 -6.47 -5.49
N TYR A 90 -34.58 -5.50 -4.65
CA TYR A 90 -35.69 -5.50 -3.69
C TYR A 90 -36.55 -4.26 -3.91
#